data_AF-A0A9P0QIW7-F1
#
_entry.id   AF-A0A9P0QIW7-F1
#
_cell.length_a   1.000
_cell.length_b   1.000
_cell.length_c   1.000
_cell.angle_alpha   90.00
_cell.angle_beta   90.00
_cell.angle_gamma   90.00
#
_symmetry.space_group_name_H-M   'P 1'
#
loop_
_entity.id
_entity.type
_entity.pdbx_description
1 polymer ?
#
loop_
_entity_poly.entity_id
_entity_poly.type
_entity_poly.pdbx_seq_one_letter_code
_entity_poly.pdbx_strand_id
1 'polypeptide(L)'
;MDLAGSERVSLTKAAGERLKEGANINKSLSVLGNVIRQLSEGKEFISYRDSKLTRLLSQALGGNAKSLIIGNVTLAAEEERLHQNSPKALKLSKIKRK
;
A
#
# COMPACT_ATOMS: atom_id res chain seq x y z
N MET A 1 9.55 -2.95 -9.65
CA MET A 1 9.06 -4.10 -8.86
C MET A 1 7.59 -4.27 -9.18
N ASP A 2 7.14 -5.50 -9.30
CA ASP A 2 5.71 -5.82 -9.42
C ASP A 2 5.14 -6.19 -8.05
N LEU A 3 3.86 -5.88 -7.82
CA LEU A 3 3.16 -6.12 -6.56
C LEU A 3 1.89 -6.93 -6.80
N ALA A 4 1.62 -7.85 -5.88
CA ALA A 4 0.36 -8.59 -5.89
C ALA A 4 -0.85 -7.65 -5.65
N GLY A 5 -2.04 -8.17 -5.91
CA GLY A 5 -3.29 -7.44 -5.68
C GLY A 5 -3.56 -7.17 -4.20
N SER A 6 -4.37 -6.12 -3.96
CA SER A 6 -4.87 -5.77 -2.63
C SER A 6 -6.30 -6.28 -2.42
N GLU A 7 -6.60 -7.47 -2.94
CA GLU A 7 -7.95 -8.02 -2.93
C GLU A 7 -8.51 -8.22 -1.53
N ARG A 8 -9.80 -7.92 -1.38
CA ARG A 8 -10.52 -8.19 -0.14
C ARG A 8 -10.70 -9.68 0.05
N VAL A 9 -10.17 -10.20 1.14
CA VAL A 9 -10.35 -11.60 1.56
C VAL A 9 -11.83 -12.00 1.61
N SER A 10 -12.74 -11.10 2.00
CA SER A 10 -14.18 -11.41 2.04
C SER A 10 -14.82 -11.67 0.67
N LEU A 11 -14.21 -11.16 -0.39
CA LEU A 11 -14.66 -11.40 -1.77
C LEU A 11 -13.95 -12.60 -2.40
N THR A 12 -12.93 -13.14 -1.72
CA THR A 12 -12.26 -14.35 -2.14
C THR A 12 -12.90 -15.56 -1.47
N LYS A 13 -13.09 -16.65 -2.22
CA LYS A 13 -13.48 -17.96 -1.65
C LYS A 13 -12.26 -18.73 -1.13
N ALA A 14 -11.21 -18.01 -0.72
CA ALA A 14 -9.94 -18.60 -0.33
C ALA A 14 -10.01 -19.14 1.10
N ALA A 15 -9.49 -20.35 1.31
CA ALA A 15 -9.44 -21.00 2.62
C ALA A 15 -8.04 -21.58 2.88
N GLY A 16 -7.78 -21.96 4.14
CA GLY A 16 -6.54 -22.63 4.54
C GLY A 16 -5.28 -21.82 4.20
N GLU A 17 -4.33 -22.45 3.52
CA GLU A 17 -3.06 -21.81 3.16
C GLU A 17 -3.22 -20.62 2.22
N ARG A 18 -4.19 -20.67 1.29
CA ARG A 18 -4.44 -19.56 0.35
C ARG A 18 -4.95 -18.31 1.06
N LEU A 19 -5.74 -18.49 2.13
CA LEU A 19 -6.20 -17.41 2.99
C LEU A 19 -5.03 -16.76 3.75
N LYS A 20 -4.12 -17.59 4.30
CA LYS A 20 -2.92 -17.10 4.99
C LYS A 20 -2.00 -16.32 4.04
N GLU A 21 -1.81 -16.82 2.84
CA GLU A 21 -1.03 -16.15 1.80
C GLU A 21 -1.64 -14.79 1.45
N GLY A 22 -2.94 -14.75 1.14
CA GLY A 22 -3.65 -13.50 0.85
C GLY A 22 -3.59 -12.49 2.00
N ALA A 23 -3.69 -12.96 3.25
CA ALA A 23 -3.52 -12.11 4.43
C ALA A 23 -2.11 -11.51 4.52
N ASN A 24 -1.06 -12.29 4.20
CA ASN A 24 0.32 -11.81 4.19
C ASN A 24 0.58 -10.81 3.04
N ILE A 25 0.01 -11.05 1.86
CA ILE A 25 0.04 -10.11 0.73
C ILE A 25 -0.56 -8.77 1.16
N ASN A 26 -1.80 -8.79 1.65
CA ASN A 26 -2.53 -7.61 2.09
C ASN A 26 -1.83 -6.88 3.25
N LYS A 27 -1.19 -7.61 4.17
CA LYS A 27 -0.39 -7.03 5.24
C LYS A 27 0.75 -6.19 4.70
N SER A 28 1.53 -6.72 3.75
CA SER A 28 2.65 -5.98 3.17
C SER A 28 2.22 -4.74 2.40
N LEU A 29 1.11 -4.82 1.66
CA LEU A 29 0.52 -3.69 0.92
C LEU A 29 -0.07 -2.62 1.87
N SER A 30 -0.69 -3.04 2.98
CA SER A 30 -1.21 -2.12 3.99
C SER A 30 -0.09 -1.33 4.68
N VAL A 31 1.03 -1.99 5.00
CA VAL A 31 2.23 -1.33 5.54
C VAL A 31 2.80 -0.33 4.54
N LEU A 32 2.87 -0.68 3.25
CA LEU A 32 3.27 0.23 2.19
C LEU A 32 2.37 1.47 2.13
N GLY A 33 1.04 1.29 2.17
CA GLY A 33 0.09 2.40 2.22
C GLY A 33 0.30 3.31 3.44
N ASN A 34 0.58 2.73 4.61
CA ASN A 34 0.86 3.51 5.82
C ASN A 34 2.18 4.29 5.70
N VAL A 35 3.25 3.69 5.19
CA VAL A 35 4.54 4.37 4.95
C VAL A 35 4.36 5.57 4.02
N ILE A 36 3.65 5.38 2.90
CA ILE A 36 3.39 6.46 1.95
C ILE A 36 2.57 7.58 2.62
N ARG A 37 1.58 7.23 3.44
CA ARG A 37 0.80 8.21 4.20
C ARG A 37 1.67 9.00 5.17
N GLN A 38 2.51 8.33 5.96
CA GLN A 38 3.43 8.99 6.91
C GLN A 38 4.37 9.96 6.19
N LEU A 39 4.87 9.58 5.00
CA LEU A 39 5.70 10.44 4.15
C LEU A 39 4.93 11.66 3.61
N SER A 40 3.70 11.45 3.14
CA SER A 40 2.82 12.53 2.65
C SER A 40 2.45 13.52 3.75
N GLU A 41 2.30 13.03 4.98
CA GLU A 41 2.08 13.82 6.20
C GLU A 41 3.38 14.49 6.72
N GLY A 42 4.54 14.18 6.15
CA GLY A 42 5.83 14.77 6.54
C GLY A 42 6.30 14.34 7.93
N LYS A 43 5.93 13.14 8.39
CA LYS A 43 6.38 12.64 9.70
C LYS A 43 7.89 12.44 9.73
N GLU A 44 8.49 12.73 10.88
CA GLU A 44 9.93 12.52 11.09
C GLU A 44 10.29 11.04 11.15
N PHE A 45 9.46 10.23 11.83
CA PHE A 45 9.63 8.79 11.91
C PHE A 45 8.70 8.07 10.94
N ILE A 46 9.31 7.29 10.03
CA ILE A 46 8.60 6.49 9.03
C ILE A 46 8.86 5.00 9.31
N SER A 47 7.79 4.21 9.42
CA SER A 47 7.83 2.82 9.84
C SER A 47 8.21 1.85 8.70
N TYR A 48 9.33 2.09 8.01
CA TYR A 48 9.79 1.22 6.93
C TYR A 48 10.04 -0.22 7.36
N ARG A 49 10.31 -0.45 8.66
CA ARG A 49 10.74 -1.75 9.21
C ARG A 49 9.60 -2.76 9.41
N ASP A 50 8.35 -2.32 9.36
CA ASP A 50 7.18 -3.15 9.65
C ASP A 50 6.92 -4.23 8.59
N SER A 51 7.53 -4.11 7.41
CA SER A 51 7.52 -5.16 6.39
C SER A 51 8.86 -5.24 5.65
N LYS A 52 9.20 -6.44 5.16
CA LYS A 52 10.39 -6.62 4.30
C LYS A 52 10.29 -5.79 3.02
N LEU A 53 9.09 -5.67 2.45
CA LEU A 53 8.82 -4.89 1.24
C LEU A 53 9.18 -3.41 1.44
N THR A 54 8.68 -2.77 2.49
CA THR A 54 8.95 -1.35 2.76
C THR A 54 10.40 -1.07 3.17
N ARG A 55 11.11 -2.05 3.73
CA ARG A 55 12.56 -1.95 3.97
C ARG A 55 13.33 -1.86 2.66
N LEU A 56 13.03 -2.77 1.73
CA LEU A 56 13.66 -2.79 0.40
C LEU A 56 13.34 -1.52 -0.39
N LEU A 57 12.11 -1.02 -0.29
CA LEU A 57 11.66 0.18 -1.01
C LEU A 57 11.99 1.50 -0.31
N SER A 58 12.65 1.49 0.86
CA SER A 58 12.93 2.71 1.64
C SER A 58 13.63 3.81 0.83
N GLN A 59 14.61 3.44 0.00
CA GLN A 59 15.31 4.38 -0.89
C GLN A 59 14.41 4.93 -2.00
N ALA A 60 13.50 4.12 -2.54
CA ALA A 60 12.55 4.50 -3.59
C ALA A 60 11.41 5.40 -3.09
N LEU A 61 10.96 5.20 -1.85
CA LEU A 61 9.78 5.88 -1.31
C LEU A 61 10.10 7.24 -0.67
N GLY A 62 11.20 7.34 0.09
CA GLY A 62 11.57 8.57 0.79
C GLY A 62 13.08 8.82 0.87
N GLY A 63 13.88 8.05 0.13
CA GLY A 63 15.31 8.29 -0.05
C GLY A 63 15.61 9.15 -1.28
N ASN A 64 16.82 9.02 -1.81
CA ASN A 64 17.33 9.83 -2.93
C ASN A 64 17.13 9.16 -4.30
N ALA A 65 16.25 8.16 -4.42
CA ALA A 65 15.97 7.53 -5.70
C ALA A 65 14.82 8.26 -6.42
N LYS A 66 14.97 8.46 -7.73
CA LYS A 66 13.83 8.81 -8.59
C LYS A 66 12.97 7.56 -8.75
N SER A 67 11.69 7.66 -8.41
CA SER A 67 10.77 6.52 -8.46
C SER A 67 9.41 6.93 -9.00
N LEU A 68 8.80 6.01 -9.74
CA LEU A 68 7.45 6.09 -10.28
C LEU A 68 6.64 4.95 -9.66
N ILE A 69 5.41 5.25 -9.23
CA ILE A 69 4.45 4.26 -8.76
C ILE A 69 3.27 4.30 -9.72
N ILE A 70 2.89 3.14 -10.25
CA ILE A 70 1.74 2.98 -11.12
C ILE A 70 0.65 2.27 -10.30
N GLY A 71 -0.55 2.84 -10.30
CA GLY A 71 -1.72 2.27 -9.62
C GLY A 71 -2.75 1.79 -10.65
N ASN A 72 -2.98 0.48 -10.70
CA ASN A 72 -4.00 -0.12 -11.56
C ASN A 72 -5.31 -0.26 -10.78
N VAL A 73 -6.32 0.50 -11.18
CA VAL A 73 -7.64 0.51 -10.54
C VAL A 73 -8.72 0.11 -11.55
N THR A 74 -9.68 -0.69 -11.10
CA THR A 74 -10.84 -1.07 -11.91
C THR A 74 -12.00 -0.13 -11.61
N LEU A 75 -12.67 0.36 -12.66
CA LEU A 75 -13.93 1.11 -12.56
C LEU A 75 -15.09 0.13 -12.31
N ALA A 76 -15.11 -0.56 -11.18
CA ALA A 76 -16.26 -1.33 -10.77
C ALA A 76 -17.26 -0.41 -10.04
N ALA A 77 -18.45 -0.27 -10.60
CA ALA A 77 -19.57 0.36 -9.90
C ALA A 77 -20.10 -0.63 -8.85
N GLU A 78 -19.54 -0.61 -7.64
CA GLU A 78 -20.18 -1.24 -6.49
C GLU A 78 -20.42 -0.22 -5.38
N GLU A 79 -21.71 -0.08 -5.06
CA GLU A 79 -22.29 0.65 -3.94
C GLU A 79 -21.88 0.01 -2.61
N GLU A 80 -20.70 0.33 -2.09
CA GLU A 80 -20.49 0.37 -0.62
C GLU A 80 -19.20 1.13 -0.26
N ARG A 81 -19.14 2.41 -0.65
CA ARG A 81 -17.95 3.26 -0.41
C ARG A 81 -17.94 4.01 0.92
N LEU A 82 -18.88 3.77 1.84
CA LEU A 82 -19.11 4.75 2.92
C LEU A 82 -18.34 4.57 4.24
N HIS A 83 -17.74 3.42 4.57
CA HIS A 83 -17.29 3.24 5.97
C HIS A 83 -15.88 2.75 6.27
N GLN A 84 -14.96 2.56 5.32
CA GLN A 84 -13.57 2.30 5.72
C GLN A 84 -12.47 2.67 4.73
N ASN A 85 -12.76 2.70 3.42
CA ASN A 85 -11.75 3.03 2.41
C ASN A 85 -12.37 3.81 1.26
N SER A 86 -12.80 5.06 1.52
CA SER A 86 -12.71 6.07 0.46
C SER A 86 -11.32 5.92 -0.16
N PRO A 87 -11.14 5.82 -1.50
CA PRO A 87 -9.82 5.92 -2.09
C PRO A 87 -9.29 7.29 -1.71
N LYS A 88 -8.65 7.39 -0.55
CA LYS A 88 -7.86 8.53 -0.15
C LYS A 88 -6.77 8.49 -1.18
N ALA A 89 -6.94 9.27 -2.25
CA ALA A 89 -5.93 9.46 -3.25
C ALA A 89 -4.63 9.68 -2.48
N LEU A 90 -3.76 8.69 -2.53
CA LEU A 90 -2.51 8.69 -1.80
C LEU A 90 -1.80 9.92 -2.34
N LYS A 91 -1.66 10.98 -1.52
CA LYS A 91 -1.09 12.26 -1.96
C LYS A 91 0.42 12.09 -2.12
N LEU A 92 0.81 11.38 -3.16
CA LEU A 92 2.19 11.10 -3.55
C LEU A 92 2.94 12.39 -3.91
N SER A 93 2.22 13.42 -4.38
CA SER A 93 2.80 14.72 -4.75
C SER A 93 3.41 15.50 -3.57
N LYS A 94 3.10 15.12 -2.33
CA LYS A 94 3.61 15.80 -1.12
C LYS A 94 4.85 15.14 -0.50
N ILE A 95 5.31 14.02 -1.04
CA ILE A 95 6.46 13.32 -0.48
C ILE A 95 7.73 14.10 -0.84
N LYS A 96 8.34 14.71 0.18
CA LYS A 96 9.64 15.38 0.03
C LYS A 96 10.71 14.32 -0.19
N ARG A 97 11.46 14.47 -1.28
CA ARG A 97 12.71 13.71 -1.48
C ARG A 97 13.83 14.42 -0.74
N LYS A 98 14.76 13.64 -0.21
CA LYS A 98 16.03 14.18 0.31
C LYS A 98 16.93 14.62 -0.84
#